data_AF-A0AA91IM86-F1
#
_entry.id   AF-A0AA91IM86-F1
#
_cell.length_a   1.000
_cell.length_b   1.000
_cell.length_c   1.000
_cell.angle_alpha   90.00
_cell.angle_beta   90.00
_cell.angle_gamma   90.00
#
_symmetry.space_group_name_H-M   'P 1'
#
loop_
_entity.id
_entity.type
_entity.pdbx_description
1 polymer ?
#
loop_
_entity_poly.entity_id
_entity_poly.type
_entity_poly.pdbx_seq_one_letter_code
_entity_poly.pdbx_strand_id
1 'polypeptide(L)' 'MPSAVISQLTSQVQALADKYAVTYSQVANEIKTTEQQLAQMMSELTGNEFDLQGLHEFTRLLKGE' A
#
# COMPACT_ATOMS: atom_id res chain seq x y z
N MET A 1 -42.87 2.34 -11.22
CA MET A 1 -42.20 3.65 -11.42
C MET A 1 -40.76 3.41 -11.88
N PRO A 2 -40.45 3.63 -13.17
CA PRO A 2 -39.12 3.34 -13.77
C PRO A 2 -37.94 4.07 -13.10
N SER A 3 -38.21 5.25 -12.51
CA SER A 3 -37.23 6.08 -11.80
C SER A 3 -36.55 5.36 -10.63
N ALA A 4 -37.26 4.51 -9.90
CA ALA A 4 -36.70 3.76 -8.78
C ALA A 4 -35.64 2.75 -9.25
N VAL A 5 -35.90 2.07 -10.37
CA VAL A 5 -34.97 1.10 -10.97
C VAL A 5 -33.73 1.82 -11.50
N ILE A 6 -33.92 2.98 -12.15
CA ILE A 6 -32.80 3.81 -12.64
C ILE A 6 -31.94 4.28 -11.45
N SER A 7 -32.55 4.79 -10.39
CA SER A 7 -31.84 5.23 -9.18
C SER A 7 -31.04 4.10 -8.53
N GLN A 8 -31.60 2.90 -8.48
CA GLN A 8 -30.93 1.74 -7.90
C GLN A 8 -29.77 1.25 -8.79
N LEU A 9 -29.89 1.36 -10.11
CA LEU A 9 -28.80 1.08 -11.02
C LEU A 9 -27.66 2.11 -10.88
N THR A 10 -27.99 3.41 -10.84
CA THR A 10 -27.00 4.49 -10.64
C THR A 10 -26.22 4.31 -9.35
N SER A 11 -26.89 3.99 -8.24
CA SER A 11 -26.24 3.74 -6.95
C SER A 11 -25.26 2.57 -7.01
N GLN A 12 -25.64 1.46 -7.66
CA GLN A 12 -24.75 0.30 -7.80
C GLN A 12 -23.53 0.61 -8.69
N VAL A 13 -23.72 1.37 -9.78
CA VAL A 13 -22.61 1.78 -10.65
C VAL A 13 -21.65 2.70 -9.91
N GLN A 14 -22.15 3.65 -9.12
CA GLN A 14 -21.32 4.53 -8.30
C GLN A 14 -20.54 3.72 -7.26
N ALA A 15 -21.19 2.80 -6.54
CA ALA A 15 -20.52 1.92 -5.57
C ALA A 15 -19.42 1.07 -6.22
N LEU A 16 -19.61 0.64 -7.47
CA LEU A 16 -18.59 -0.10 -8.21
C LEU A 16 -17.43 0.81 -8.61
N ALA A 17 -17.71 2.03 -9.08
CA ALA A 17 -16.70 3.02 -9.41
C ALA A 17 -15.86 3.39 -8.17
N ASP A 18 -16.50 3.60 -7.03
CA ASP A 18 -15.83 3.92 -5.76
C ASP A 18 -14.98 2.74 -5.26
N LYS A 19 -15.49 1.50 -5.37
CA LYS A 19 -14.75 0.28 -4.98
C LYS A 19 -13.45 0.11 -5.77
N TYR A 20 -13.43 0.53 -7.04
CA TYR A 20 -12.26 0.43 -7.91
C TYR A 20 -11.57 1.79 -8.13
N ALA A 21 -11.96 2.83 -7.39
CA ALA A 21 -11.37 4.16 -7.49
C ALA A 21 -9.91 4.17 -7.04
N VAL A 22 -9.55 3.26 -6.11
CA VAL A 22 -8.16 3.05 -5.74
C VAL A 22 -7.46 2.36 -6.91
N THR A 23 -6.74 3.15 -7.68
CA THR A 23 -5.99 2.65 -8.83
C THR A 23 -4.87 1.73 -8.37
N TYR A 24 -4.48 0.76 -9.21
CA TYR A 24 -3.32 -0.08 -8.95
C TYR A 24 -2.05 0.74 -8.65
N SER A 25 -1.88 1.89 -9.31
CA SER A 25 -0.77 2.82 -9.04
C SER A 25 -0.81 3.41 -7.64
N GLN A 26 -2.00 3.64 -7.08
CA GLN A 26 -2.16 4.17 -5.73
C GLN A 26 -1.78 3.11 -4.70
N VAL A 27 -2.25 1.87 -4.87
CA VAL A 27 -1.84 0.74 -4.02
C VAL A 27 -0.33 0.51 -4.08
N ALA A 28 0.26 0.52 -5.28
CA ALA A 28 1.71 0.37 -5.45
C ALA A 28 2.50 1.50 -4.78
N ASN A 29 2.00 2.74 -4.85
CA ASN A 29 2.61 3.87 -4.16
C ASN A 29 2.52 3.76 -2.63
N GLU A 30 1.38 3.30 -2.09
CA GLU A 30 1.20 3.07 -0.65
C GLU A 30 2.13 1.97 -0.14
N ILE A 31 2.27 0.87 -0.89
CA ILE A 31 3.23 -0.20 -0.57
C ILE A 31 4.65 0.38 -0.50
N LYS A 32 5.10 1.05 -1.57
CA LYS A 32 6.44 1.63 -1.62
C LYS A 32 6.69 2.63 -0.48
N THR A 33 5.71 3.45 -0.16
CA THR A 33 5.81 4.43 0.94
C THR A 33 5.97 3.72 2.28
N THR A 34 5.18 2.66 2.50
CA THR A 34 5.22 1.88 3.74
C THR A 34 6.54 1.11 3.88
N GLU A 35 7.04 0.52 2.79
CA GLU A 35 8.34 -0.17 2.77
C GLU A 35 9.50 0.79 3.10
N GLN A 36 9.47 2.02 2.57
CA GLN A 36 10.45 3.05 2.89
C GLN A 36 10.41 3.48 4.36
N GLN A 37 9.21 3.66 4.92
CA GLN A 37 9.04 3.98 6.33
C GLN A 37 9.56 2.85 7.23
N LEU A 38 9.23 1.60 6.89
CA LEU A 38 9.72 0.43 7.62
C LEU A 38 11.25 0.35 7.54
N ALA A 39 11.84 0.51 6.35
CA ALA A 39 13.28 0.54 6.15
C ALA A 39 13.97 1.63 7.00
N GLN A 40 13.35 2.80 7.13
CA GLN A 40 13.85 3.86 8.01
C GLN A 40 13.83 3.43 9.48
N MET A 41 12.71 2.88 9.97
CA MET A 41 12.60 2.37 11.34
C MET A 41 13.64 1.26 11.63
N MET A 42 13.89 0.38 10.66
CA MET A 42 14.90 -0.67 10.79
C MET A 42 16.32 -0.11 10.92
N SER A 43 16.62 1.00 10.22
CA SER A 43 17.95 1.64 10.27
C SER A 43 18.26 2.31 11.62
N GLU A 44 17.24 2.57 12.44
CA GLU A 44 17.37 3.12 13.79
C GLU A 44 17.65 2.04 14.84
N LEU A 45 17.53 0.75 14.49
CA LEU A 45 17.80 -0.35 15.40
C LEU A 45 19.30 -0.64 15.50
N THR A 46 19.75 -0.97 16.71
CA THR A 46 21.12 -1.37 17.01
C THR A 46 21.15 -2.84 17.44
N GLY A 47 22.25 -3.55 17.15
CA GLY A 47 22.41 -4.95 17.55
C GLY A 47 23.87 -5.37 17.55
N ASN A 48 24.12 -6.67 17.68
CA ASN A 48 25.46 -7.20 17.42
C ASN A 48 25.78 -7.16 15.92
N GLU A 49 27.01 -7.48 15.54
CA GLU A 49 27.47 -7.42 14.14
C GLU A 49 26.61 -8.27 13.18
N PHE A 50 26.19 -9.46 13.60
CA PHE A 50 25.33 -10.33 12.79
C PHE A 50 23.91 -9.77 12.64
N ASP A 51 23.35 -9.22 13.72
CA ASP A 51 22.03 -8.59 13.69
C ASP A 51 22.05 -7.38 12.74
N LEU A 52 23.06 -6.53 12.84
CA LEU A 52 23.20 -5.35 11.97
C LEU A 52 23.35 -5.72 10.49
N GLN A 53 24.06 -6.81 10.18
CA GLN A 53 24.16 -7.33 8.81
C GLN A 53 22.78 -7.81 8.30
N GLY A 54 22.02 -8.54 9.11
CA GLY A 54 20.67 -8.98 8.75
C GLY A 54 19.70 -7.80 8.55
N LEU A 55 19.77 -6.80 9.43
CA LEU A 55 19.00 -5.57 9.33
C LEU A 55 19.34 -4.77 8.07
N HIS A 56 20.62 -4.71 7.70
CA HIS A 56 21.07 -4.05 6.48
C HIS A 56 20.50 -4.70 5.22
N GLU A 57 20.62 -6.03 5.09
CA GLU A 57 20.11 -6.76 3.94
C GLU A 57 18.58 -6.71 3.86
N PHE A 58 17.89 -6.79 4.99
CA PHE A 58 16.43 -6.62 5.03
C PHE A 58 15.99 -5.21 4.62
N THR A 59 16.72 -4.18 5.06
CA THR A 59 16.48 -2.79 4.67
C THR A 59 16.69 -2.57 3.17
N ARG A 60 17.70 -3.20 2.56
CA ARG A 60 17.93 -3.16 1.10
C ARG A 60 16.78 -3.78 0.32
N LEU A 61 16.31 -4.94 0.77
CA LEU A 61 15.16 -5.62 0.16
C LEU A 61 13.91 -4.74 0.17
N LEU A 62 13.63 -4.06 1.28
CA LEU A 62 12.49 -3.12 1.40
C LEU A 62 12.65 -1.87 0.50
N LYS A 63 13.88 -1.45 0.20
CA LYS A 63 14.14 -0.32 -0.72
C LYS A 63 14.15 -0.73 -2.19
N GLY A 64 14.19 -2.03 -2.48
CA GLY A 64 14.34 -2.57 -3.84
C GLY A 64 15.78 -2.46 -4.39
N GLU A 65 16.78 -2.53 -3.51
CA GLU A 65 18.23 -2.41 -3.79
C GLU A 65 18.99 -3.74 -3.74
#